data_AF-A0A7S1EMZ8-F1
#
_entry.id   AF-A0A7S1EMZ8-F1
#
_cell.length_a   1.000
_cell.length_b   1.000
_cell.length_c   1.000
_cell.angle_alpha   90.00
_cell.angle_beta   90.00
_cell.angle_gamma   90.00
#
_symmetry.space_group_name_H-M   'P 1'
#
loop_
_entity.id
_entity.type
_entity.pdbx_description
1 polymer ?
#
loop_
_entity_poly.entity_id
_entity_poly.type
_entity_poly.pdbx_seq_one_letter_code
_entity_poly.pdbx_strand_id
1 'polypeptide(L)'
;VARAMSLSHERSSLLASSSTTPDGASAFFDAPTADDERSRARNFARWSAWGIAASAFVSLALSVDMLGHSHAIHAHTPTAALGGAYMPSRWVSRRAPKKLWSHNVPVEAIDTPELAFAELGRIELTGEALAVAQNGLELQSTTFGADRFLDANMTRRKLETPVYVIAVQASEKDMQKANNLKHVINEAYRIDTTATAVDAQATDGVSAEMGAPAPLVQIQSAINAQAWPNTIDLANDAAAPLEAEIPLKSLYYLNALAQARKNDNKLPKGWMGVSHHVGCLYSHLRMWQLHARAKNAWTIIFESDGLYFLAVAPWQLQSVVDNAPSNADVIFLHKKDLHSGQFVRQWRTGNEMLYMYNWDKVVGGAGLSAYMIGPRFTEKINKEIIGWRGADMVDAWLMLKMCDKKDSGDYNDAHRLNCYHAQRNAKPKHNIGGYLPEWYGVDKSTRWTDNWAQYVANEQRDVLYRDALNARKSEYNVEQAEIKEQKRAARAATRAARDRMRAHENIPAGSKSATAKPAST
;
A
#
# COMPACT_ATOMS: atom_id res chain seq x y z
N VAL A 1 19.51 61.46 -36.17
CA VAL A 1 20.48 60.42 -36.58
C VAL A 1 19.83 59.06 -36.29
N ALA A 2 18.81 58.64 -37.07
CA ALA A 2 18.84 58.12 -38.46
C ALA A 2 19.09 56.59 -38.46
N ARG A 3 18.33 55.72 -39.12
CA ARG A 3 17.06 55.77 -39.92
C ARG A 3 16.40 54.38 -39.69
N ALA A 4 15.12 54.21 -39.36
CA ALA A 4 13.91 54.46 -40.14
C ALA A 4 13.76 53.59 -41.42
N MET A 5 12.57 52.98 -41.56
CA MET A 5 11.94 52.44 -42.79
C MET A 5 12.45 51.11 -43.38
N SER A 6 11.65 50.27 -44.08
CA SER A 6 10.18 50.18 -44.27
C SER A 6 9.82 49.08 -45.31
N LEU A 7 8.79 48.26 -45.04
CA LEU A 7 7.89 47.59 -46.04
C LEU A 7 8.55 46.67 -47.13
N SER A 8 7.88 45.75 -47.84
CA SER A 8 6.59 45.03 -47.72
C SER A 8 6.43 44.02 -48.88
N HIS A 9 5.58 42.98 -48.71
CA HIS A 9 4.98 42.15 -49.80
C HIS A 9 5.99 41.25 -50.56
N GLU A 10 5.64 40.11 -51.19
CA GLU A 10 4.36 39.54 -51.66
C GLU A 10 4.20 38.06 -51.21
N ARG A 11 3.03 37.66 -50.69
CA ARG A 11 1.97 36.82 -51.32
C ARG A 11 2.29 35.35 -51.65
N SER A 12 1.52 34.48 -50.98
CA SER A 12 0.70 33.40 -51.57
C SER A 12 1.42 32.14 -52.08
N SER A 13 0.90 30.92 -51.95
CA SER A 13 -0.34 30.38 -51.35
C SER A 13 -0.19 28.83 -51.29
N LEU A 14 -0.91 28.04 -50.49
CA LEU A 14 -2.32 27.68 -50.67
C LEU A 14 -2.81 26.76 -49.52
N LEU A 15 -4.06 27.02 -49.08
CA LEU A 15 -5.09 26.04 -48.65
C LEU A 15 -4.83 25.16 -47.39
N ALA A 16 -5.81 24.94 -46.49
CA ALA A 16 -7.13 25.56 -46.32
C ALA A 16 -7.73 25.26 -44.91
N SER A 17 -8.67 26.10 -44.46
CA SER A 17 -9.88 25.82 -43.62
C SER A 17 -9.87 24.73 -42.52
N SER A 18 -10.56 24.80 -41.38
CA SER A 18 -11.34 25.80 -40.62
C SER A 18 -11.77 25.08 -39.29
N SER A 19 -12.50 25.62 -38.32
CA SER A 19 -13.21 26.89 -38.12
C SER A 19 -13.16 27.31 -36.63
N THR A 20 -13.87 28.38 -36.24
CA THR A 20 -13.92 28.90 -34.86
C THR A 20 -15.14 28.43 -34.06
N THR A 21 -14.92 28.02 -32.81
CA THR A 21 -15.87 28.07 -31.68
C THR A 21 -15.11 28.46 -30.38
N PRO A 22 -15.76 29.04 -29.36
CA PRO A 22 -15.15 30.05 -28.50
C PRO A 22 -14.30 29.53 -27.32
N ASP A 23 -13.43 30.42 -26.81
CA ASP A 23 -12.45 30.18 -25.76
C ASP A 23 -13.04 29.70 -24.43
N GLY A 24 -12.67 28.49 -24.00
CA GLY A 24 -13.10 27.88 -22.73
C GLY A 24 -12.32 28.34 -21.49
N ALA A 25 -11.66 29.51 -21.53
CA ALA A 25 -10.68 29.93 -20.51
C ALA A 25 -11.17 30.98 -19.50
N SER A 26 -12.37 31.56 -19.69
CA SER A 26 -12.88 32.67 -18.84
C SER A 26 -14.00 32.30 -17.87
N ALA A 27 -14.56 31.09 -17.93
CA ALA A 27 -15.74 30.68 -17.15
C ALA A 27 -15.44 30.14 -15.72
N PHE A 28 -14.28 30.45 -15.14
CA PHE A 28 -13.83 29.83 -13.87
C PHE A 28 -14.15 30.65 -12.60
N PHE A 29 -14.91 31.74 -12.70
CA PHE A 29 -15.18 32.67 -11.58
C PHE A 29 -16.66 32.99 -11.32
N ASP A 30 -17.61 32.24 -11.90
CA ASP A 30 -19.02 32.33 -11.52
C ASP A 30 -19.40 31.24 -10.50
N ALA A 31 -20.27 31.60 -9.55
CA ALA A 31 -20.72 30.68 -8.50
C ALA A 31 -21.58 29.55 -9.10
N PRO A 32 -21.34 28.27 -8.74
CA PRO A 32 -21.97 27.13 -9.40
C PRO A 32 -23.48 27.05 -9.15
N THR A 33 -24.24 26.67 -10.17
CA THR A 33 -25.68 26.44 -10.03
C THR A 33 -25.98 25.01 -9.54
N ALA A 34 -27.15 24.81 -8.94
CA ALA A 34 -27.54 23.51 -8.38
C ALA A 34 -27.65 22.36 -9.43
N ASP A 35 -27.76 22.69 -10.72
CA ASP A 35 -27.75 21.70 -11.80
C ASP A 35 -26.33 21.37 -12.31
N ASP A 36 -25.34 22.27 -12.11
CA ASP A 36 -23.92 21.98 -12.34
C ASP A 36 -23.41 20.91 -11.37
N GLU A 37 -23.80 20.97 -10.10
CA GLU A 37 -23.46 19.93 -9.11
C GLU A 37 -24.03 18.56 -9.50
N ARG A 38 -25.27 18.51 -10.00
CA ARG A 38 -25.89 17.26 -10.51
C ARG A 38 -25.25 16.76 -11.80
N SER A 39 -24.71 17.66 -12.62
CA SER A 39 -23.92 17.29 -13.80
C SER A 39 -22.57 16.70 -13.39
N ARG A 40 -21.85 17.38 -12.48
CA ARG A 40 -20.57 16.92 -11.91
C ARG A 40 -20.71 15.59 -11.16
N ALA A 41 -21.75 15.38 -10.36
CA ALA A 41 -22.00 14.12 -9.66
C ALA A 41 -22.25 12.94 -10.63
N ARG A 42 -23.01 13.15 -11.71
CA ARG A 42 -23.24 12.13 -12.75
C ARG A 42 -21.98 11.83 -13.56
N ASN A 43 -21.19 12.85 -13.88
CA ASN A 43 -19.91 12.66 -14.57
C ASN A 43 -18.89 11.97 -13.67
N PHE A 44 -18.78 12.35 -12.39
CA PHE A 44 -17.94 11.67 -11.41
C PHE A 44 -18.31 10.18 -11.29
N ALA A 45 -19.60 9.86 -11.11
CA ALA A 45 -20.06 8.47 -11.07
C ALA A 45 -19.74 7.67 -12.34
N ARG A 46 -19.81 8.29 -13.52
CA ARG A 46 -19.37 7.66 -14.79
C ARG A 46 -17.86 7.45 -14.81
N TRP A 47 -17.05 8.46 -14.48
CA TRP A 47 -15.58 8.33 -14.41
C TRP A 47 -15.12 7.31 -13.37
N SER A 48 -15.78 7.22 -12.20
CA SER A 48 -15.52 6.17 -11.21
C SER A 48 -15.86 4.77 -11.75
N ALA A 49 -16.98 4.61 -12.46
CA ALA A 49 -17.35 3.33 -13.07
C ALA A 49 -16.35 2.90 -14.16
N TRP A 50 -15.89 3.82 -15.01
CA TRP A 50 -14.84 3.55 -16.01
C TRP A 50 -13.48 3.26 -15.36
N GLY A 51 -13.11 3.96 -14.29
CA GLY A 51 -11.88 3.67 -13.52
C GLY A 51 -11.90 2.30 -12.87
N ILE A 52 -13.04 1.92 -12.26
CA ILE A 52 -13.23 0.57 -11.69
C ILE A 52 -13.15 -0.49 -12.79
N ALA A 53 -13.85 -0.30 -13.92
CA ALA A 53 -13.78 -1.22 -15.05
C ALA A 53 -12.34 -1.37 -15.60
N ALA A 54 -11.63 -0.26 -15.83
CA ALA A 54 -10.26 -0.27 -16.30
C ALA A 54 -9.33 -0.99 -15.31
N SER A 55 -9.46 -0.74 -14.00
CA SER A 55 -8.67 -1.45 -12.98
C SER A 55 -8.98 -2.95 -12.95
N ALA A 56 -10.24 -3.36 -13.14
CA ALA A 56 -10.62 -4.77 -13.24
C ALA A 56 -10.04 -5.44 -14.50
N PHE A 57 -10.04 -4.75 -15.66
CA PHE A 57 -9.44 -5.27 -16.89
C PHE A 57 -7.91 -5.37 -16.80
N VAL A 58 -7.22 -4.40 -16.17
CA VAL A 58 -5.77 -4.48 -15.92
C VAL A 58 -5.45 -5.61 -14.95
N SER A 59 -6.18 -5.75 -13.84
CA SER A 59 -6.01 -6.87 -12.90
C SER A 59 -6.29 -8.23 -13.54
N LEU A 60 -7.28 -8.34 -14.44
CA LEU A 60 -7.55 -9.56 -15.21
C LEU A 60 -6.41 -9.86 -16.21
N ALA A 61 -5.93 -8.85 -16.95
CA ALA A 61 -4.81 -9.03 -17.88
C ALA A 61 -3.53 -9.47 -17.15
N LEU A 62 -3.20 -8.84 -16.02
CA LEU A 62 -2.07 -9.24 -15.17
C LEU A 62 -2.26 -10.63 -14.54
N SER A 63 -3.49 -11.01 -14.17
CA SER A 63 -3.79 -12.36 -13.66
C SER A 63 -3.66 -13.43 -14.73
N VAL A 64 -4.06 -13.14 -15.97
CA VAL A 64 -3.92 -14.03 -17.12
C VAL A 64 -2.45 -14.16 -17.54
N ASP A 65 -1.69 -13.07 -17.52
CA ASP A 65 -0.24 -13.10 -17.78
C ASP A 65 0.52 -13.86 -16.67
N MET A 66 0.16 -13.66 -15.39
CA MET A 66 0.68 -14.45 -14.27
C MET A 66 0.35 -15.95 -14.37
N LEU A 67 -0.86 -16.31 -14.81
CA LEU A 67 -1.23 -17.70 -15.04
C LEU A 67 -0.46 -18.29 -16.23
N GLY A 68 -0.32 -17.53 -17.33
CA GLY A 68 0.48 -17.90 -18.48
C GLY A 68 1.96 -18.13 -18.12
N HIS A 69 2.56 -17.22 -17.36
CA HIS A 69 3.94 -17.33 -16.89
C HIS A 69 4.12 -18.47 -15.86
N SER A 70 3.17 -18.69 -14.95
CA SER A 70 3.23 -19.85 -14.03
C SER A 70 3.12 -21.18 -14.79
N HIS A 71 2.27 -21.26 -15.82
CA HIS A 71 2.21 -22.43 -16.70
C HIS A 71 3.50 -22.60 -17.54
N ALA A 72 4.10 -21.52 -18.03
CA ALA A 72 5.39 -21.57 -18.74
C ALA A 72 6.54 -22.01 -17.83
N ILE A 73 6.54 -21.58 -16.56
CA ILE A 73 7.49 -22.06 -15.53
C ILE A 73 7.34 -23.57 -15.32
N HIS A 74 6.11 -24.09 -15.25
CA HIS A 74 5.87 -25.54 -15.18
C HIS A 74 6.21 -26.31 -16.46
N ALA A 75 6.22 -25.67 -17.63
CA ALA A 75 6.55 -26.29 -18.91
C ALA A 75 8.05 -26.25 -19.27
N HIS A 76 8.81 -25.27 -18.75
CA HIS A 76 10.24 -25.10 -19.05
C HIS A 76 11.18 -25.42 -17.87
N THR A 77 10.65 -25.69 -16.68
CA THR A 77 11.40 -26.46 -15.68
C THR A 77 11.28 -27.93 -16.06
N PRO A 78 12.37 -28.66 -16.39
CA PRO A 78 12.27 -30.10 -16.56
C PRO A 78 11.71 -30.70 -15.27
N THR A 79 10.69 -31.55 -15.40
CA THR A 79 9.98 -32.14 -14.26
C THR A 79 10.96 -32.90 -13.37
N ALA A 80 11.37 -32.25 -12.28
CA ALA A 80 11.77 -32.96 -11.07
C ALA A 80 10.51 -33.67 -10.58
N ALA A 81 10.38 -34.94 -10.97
CA ALA A 81 9.21 -35.74 -10.67
C ALA A 81 8.97 -35.79 -9.15
N LEU A 82 7.71 -35.72 -8.76
CA LEU A 82 7.26 -36.22 -7.46
C LEU A 82 7.41 -37.74 -7.46
N GLY A 83 8.64 -38.20 -7.22
CA GLY A 83 9.08 -39.58 -7.26
C GLY A 83 10.52 -39.66 -6.77
N GLY A 84 10.77 -40.48 -5.75
CA GLY A 84 12.01 -40.43 -4.99
C GLY A 84 13.27 -40.71 -5.82
N ALA A 85 14.20 -39.76 -5.84
CA ALA A 85 15.59 -39.97 -6.22
C ALA A 85 16.50 -39.49 -5.09
N TYR A 86 17.14 -40.45 -4.43
CA TYR A 86 18.20 -40.24 -3.44
C TYR A 86 19.23 -39.21 -3.94
N MET A 87 19.50 -38.15 -3.17
CA MET A 87 20.83 -37.53 -3.24
C MET A 87 21.84 -38.47 -2.57
N PRO A 88 23.03 -38.70 -3.16
CA PRO A 88 24.09 -39.46 -2.51
C PRO A 88 24.55 -38.74 -1.23
N SER A 89 24.50 -39.44 -0.11
CA SER A 89 24.43 -38.92 1.26
C SER A 89 25.74 -38.36 1.85
N ARG A 90 26.64 -37.79 1.02
CA ARG A 90 28.00 -37.43 1.47
C ARG A 90 28.21 -35.98 1.93
N TRP A 91 27.20 -35.11 1.81
CA TRP A 91 27.20 -33.74 2.35
C TRP A 91 25.92 -33.38 3.13
N VAL A 92 25.19 -34.39 3.63
CA VAL A 92 24.20 -34.17 4.68
C VAL A 92 24.97 -33.96 5.98
N SER A 93 25.27 -32.70 6.29
CA SER A 93 25.59 -32.32 7.67
C SER A 93 24.49 -32.89 8.58
N ARG A 94 24.89 -33.57 9.67
CA ARG A 94 23.95 -34.03 10.70
C ARG A 94 23.32 -32.78 11.34
N ARG A 95 22.26 -32.24 10.75
CA ARG A 95 21.40 -31.26 11.41
C ARG A 95 20.86 -31.94 12.66
N ALA A 96 21.13 -31.33 13.81
CA ALA A 96 20.56 -31.78 15.08
C ALA A 96 19.02 -31.88 14.95
N PRO A 97 18.36 -32.80 15.69
CA PRO A 97 16.91 -32.86 15.70
C PRO A 97 16.34 -31.48 16.01
N LYS A 98 15.49 -30.98 15.10
CA LYS A 98 14.90 -29.64 15.19
C LYS A 98 14.11 -29.50 16.49
N LYS A 99 14.51 -28.59 17.40
CA LYS A 99 13.73 -28.22 18.59
C LYS A 99 12.34 -27.78 18.11
N LEU A 100 11.28 -28.47 18.56
CA LEU A 100 9.92 -27.96 18.39
C LEU A 100 9.79 -26.64 19.15
N TRP A 101 9.04 -25.69 18.62
CA TRP A 101 8.79 -24.42 19.32
C TRP A 101 8.08 -24.69 20.65
N SER A 102 8.66 -24.16 21.72
CA SER A 102 8.07 -24.12 23.06
C SER A 102 7.67 -22.68 23.33
N HIS A 103 6.40 -22.43 23.63
CA HIS A 103 5.93 -21.11 24.03
C HIS A 103 6.72 -20.57 25.23
N ASN A 104 7.00 -19.27 25.24
CA ASN A 104 7.67 -18.56 26.33
C ASN A 104 6.80 -18.53 27.60
N VAL A 105 5.47 -18.47 27.41
CA VAL A 105 4.44 -18.52 28.46
C VAL A 105 3.26 -19.38 27.97
N PRO A 106 2.40 -19.92 28.85
CA PRO A 106 1.12 -20.49 28.44
C PRO A 106 0.31 -19.49 27.61
N VAL A 107 -0.47 -19.96 26.62
CA VAL A 107 -1.13 -19.08 25.63
C VAL A 107 -2.12 -18.12 26.31
N GLU A 108 -2.80 -18.59 27.35
CA GLU A 108 -3.69 -17.83 28.22
C GLU A 108 -3.00 -16.72 29.04
N ALA A 109 -1.68 -16.77 29.18
CA ALA A 109 -0.85 -15.78 29.86
C ALA A 109 -0.15 -14.81 28.88
N ILE A 110 -0.56 -14.79 27.61
CA ILE A 110 -0.13 -13.79 26.63
C ILE A 110 -1.08 -12.59 26.74
N ASP A 111 -0.67 -11.57 27.50
CA ASP A 111 -1.46 -10.36 27.78
C ASP A 111 -0.78 -9.06 27.29
N THR A 112 0.42 -9.13 26.70
CA THR A 112 1.18 -7.99 26.16
C THR A 112 1.48 -8.11 24.66
N PRO A 113 1.66 -6.98 23.94
CA PRO A 113 2.14 -7.01 22.56
C PRO A 113 3.51 -7.69 22.45
N GLU A 114 4.42 -7.43 23.38
CA GLU A 114 5.79 -7.97 23.38
C GLU A 114 5.79 -9.51 23.41
N LEU A 115 4.99 -10.11 24.31
CA LEU A 115 4.82 -11.56 24.35
C LEU A 115 4.16 -12.08 23.07
N ALA A 116 3.06 -11.45 22.62
CA ALA A 116 2.35 -11.88 21.42
C ALA A 116 3.23 -11.87 20.16
N PHE A 117 4.06 -10.84 20.00
CA PHE A 117 4.97 -10.70 18.88
C PHE A 117 6.19 -11.62 18.98
N ALA A 118 6.68 -11.92 20.19
CA ALA A 118 7.70 -12.93 20.40
C ALA A 118 7.20 -14.35 20.08
N GLU A 119 5.97 -14.68 20.50
CA GLU A 119 5.32 -15.96 20.18
C GLU A 119 5.10 -16.16 18.69
N LEU A 120 4.56 -15.15 17.99
CA LEU A 120 4.39 -15.22 16.55
C LEU A 120 5.74 -15.26 15.82
N GLY A 121 6.73 -14.50 16.29
CA GLY A 121 8.09 -14.53 15.75
C GLY A 121 8.91 -15.77 16.09
N ARG A 122 8.41 -16.68 16.94
CA ARG A 122 9.17 -17.80 17.55
C ARG A 122 10.51 -17.34 18.16
N ILE A 123 10.48 -16.22 18.89
CA ILE A 123 11.64 -15.63 19.57
C ILE A 123 11.66 -16.12 21.02
N GLU A 124 12.69 -16.91 21.39
CA GLU A 124 12.85 -17.44 22.74
C GLU A 124 13.30 -16.32 23.70
N LEU A 125 12.44 -15.98 24.65
CA LEU A 125 12.65 -14.99 25.70
C LEU A 125 13.05 -15.71 26.99
N THR A 126 14.10 -15.24 27.65
CA THR A 126 14.57 -15.80 28.93
C THR A 126 15.01 -14.69 29.88
N GLY A 127 14.98 -14.99 31.19
CA GLY A 127 15.45 -14.08 32.23
C GLY A 127 14.78 -12.70 32.17
N GLU A 128 15.61 -11.65 32.16
CA GLU A 128 15.17 -10.26 32.12
C GLU A 128 14.32 -9.92 30.89
N ALA A 129 14.63 -10.45 29.71
CA ALA A 129 13.87 -10.17 28.49
C ALA A 129 12.42 -10.70 28.57
N LEU A 130 12.23 -11.86 29.22
CA LEU A 130 10.89 -12.41 29.49
C LEU A 130 10.15 -11.56 30.52
N ALA A 131 10.83 -11.16 31.61
CA ALA A 131 10.24 -10.30 32.64
C ALA A 131 9.84 -8.92 32.10
N VAL A 132 10.63 -8.30 31.23
CA VAL A 132 10.28 -7.03 30.56
C VAL A 132 9.04 -7.20 29.68
N ALA A 133 8.99 -8.26 28.86
CA ALA A 133 7.85 -8.55 27.99
C ALA A 133 6.56 -8.83 28.79
N GLN A 134 6.65 -9.54 29.92
CA GLN A 134 5.52 -9.80 30.83
C GLN A 134 4.99 -8.55 31.54
N ASN A 135 5.84 -7.56 31.81
CA ASN A 135 5.41 -6.31 32.46
C ASN A 135 4.75 -5.32 31.50
N GLY A 136 4.66 -5.62 30.19
CA GLY A 136 4.13 -4.70 29.18
C GLY A 136 4.92 -3.39 29.09
N LEU A 137 6.18 -3.41 29.57
CA LEU A 137 7.12 -2.32 29.41
C LEU A 137 7.54 -2.31 27.95
N GLU A 138 6.80 -1.54 27.15
CA GLU A 138 7.03 -1.31 25.73
C GLU A 138 8.54 -1.11 25.52
N LEU A 139 9.16 -1.98 24.72
CA LEU A 139 10.57 -1.93 24.37
C LEU A 139 10.81 -0.74 23.42
N GLN A 140 10.60 0.48 23.95
CA GLN A 140 10.61 1.72 23.21
C GLN A 140 12.01 2.02 22.70
N SER A 141 12.21 1.84 21.40
CA SER A 141 13.36 2.37 20.66
C SER A 141 13.17 3.84 20.25
N THR A 142 12.47 4.64 21.06
CA THR A 142 12.44 6.11 20.94
C THR A 142 12.62 6.76 22.31
N THR A 143 13.53 7.75 22.37
CA THR A 143 14.00 8.34 23.64
C THR A 143 13.09 9.47 24.18
N PHE A 144 11.93 9.70 23.56
CA PHE A 144 10.99 10.78 23.89
C PHE A 144 9.55 10.37 23.57
N GLY A 145 8.59 10.86 24.37
CA GLY A 145 7.16 10.70 24.12
C GLY A 145 6.72 11.37 22.81
N ALA A 146 5.80 10.72 22.09
CA ALA A 146 5.29 11.19 20.80
C ALA A 146 4.47 12.50 20.90
N ASP A 147 4.01 12.85 22.10
CA ASP A 147 3.32 14.10 22.45
C ASP A 147 4.21 15.34 22.28
N ARG A 148 5.53 15.21 22.49
CA ARG A 148 6.51 16.30 22.44
C ARG A 148 6.56 17.08 21.12
N PHE A 149 6.10 16.48 20.03
CA PHE A 149 6.14 17.06 18.68
C PHE A 149 4.74 17.24 18.05
N LEU A 150 3.70 17.20 18.87
CA LEU A 150 2.35 17.55 18.46
C LEU A 150 2.13 19.06 18.56
N ASP A 151 1.53 19.66 17.54
CA ASP A 151 1.01 21.03 17.64
C ASP A 151 -0.29 21.08 18.48
N ALA A 152 -0.83 22.28 18.71
CA ALA A 152 -2.05 22.49 19.47
C ALA A 152 -3.29 21.73 18.95
N ASN A 153 -3.24 21.26 17.70
CA ASN A 153 -4.28 20.42 17.08
C ASN A 153 -3.91 18.93 17.09
N MET A 154 -3.06 18.49 18.02
CA MET A 154 -2.55 17.11 18.14
C MET A 154 -1.93 16.56 16.84
N THR A 155 -1.36 17.44 16.01
CA THR A 155 -0.75 17.06 14.71
C THR A 155 0.76 16.95 14.83
N ARG A 156 1.34 15.82 14.41
CA ARG A 156 2.79 15.57 14.42
C ARG A 156 3.48 16.43 13.37
N ARG A 157 4.25 17.45 13.80
CA ARG A 157 4.84 18.46 12.88
C ARG A 157 6.33 18.31 12.59
N LYS A 158 7.02 17.38 13.23
CA LYS A 158 8.43 17.06 12.94
C LYS A 158 8.53 15.70 12.28
N LEU A 159 9.22 15.61 11.14
CA LEU A 159 9.67 14.35 10.54
C LEU A 159 11.03 13.97 11.13
N GLU A 160 11.23 12.70 11.42
CA GLU A 160 12.50 12.15 11.92
C GLU A 160 12.93 10.92 11.11
N THR A 161 11.98 10.21 10.51
CA THR A 161 12.25 9.10 9.60
C THR A 161 12.59 9.59 8.19
N PRO A 162 13.71 9.13 7.58
CA PRO A 162 14.04 9.48 6.21
C PRO A 162 13.01 8.91 5.21
N VAL A 163 12.75 9.69 4.17
CA VAL A 163 11.82 9.40 3.07
C VAL A 163 12.62 9.33 1.77
N TYR A 164 12.53 8.19 1.07
CA TYR A 164 13.10 7.99 -0.25
C TYR A 164 12.00 7.94 -1.31
N VAL A 165 12.10 8.80 -2.32
CA VAL A 165 11.18 8.88 -3.46
C VAL A 165 11.90 8.36 -4.71
N ILE A 166 11.51 7.18 -5.18
CA ILE A 166 12.09 6.56 -6.39
C ILE A 166 11.58 7.31 -7.63
N ALA A 167 12.49 7.81 -8.47
CA ALA A 167 12.14 8.53 -9.71
C ALA A 167 13.10 8.26 -10.87
N VAL A 168 12.56 8.11 -12.07
CA VAL A 168 13.34 7.97 -13.31
C VAL A 168 13.84 9.35 -13.73
N GLN A 169 15.11 9.67 -13.42
CA GLN A 169 15.72 10.99 -13.69
C GLN A 169 15.49 11.52 -15.12
N ALA A 170 15.60 10.65 -16.13
CA ALA A 170 15.45 11.00 -17.55
C ALA A 170 13.99 11.29 -17.98
N SER A 171 13.01 11.13 -17.08
CA SER A 171 11.60 11.38 -17.34
C SER A 171 11.14 12.64 -16.60
N GLU A 172 11.01 13.75 -17.32
CA GLU A 172 10.54 15.03 -16.75
C GLU A 172 9.21 14.86 -16.00
N LYS A 173 8.26 14.13 -16.59
CA LYS A 173 6.96 13.82 -15.97
C LYS A 173 7.10 13.07 -14.64
N ASP A 174 8.09 12.18 -14.53
CA ASP A 174 8.32 11.38 -13.33
C ASP A 174 9.00 12.20 -12.24
N MET A 175 9.98 13.02 -12.63
CA MET A 175 10.63 14.00 -11.76
C MET A 175 9.65 15.08 -11.26
N GLN A 176 8.69 15.53 -12.08
CA GLN A 176 7.62 16.44 -11.65
C GLN A 176 6.74 15.81 -10.57
N LYS A 177 6.32 14.55 -10.72
CA LYS A 177 5.57 13.81 -9.68
C LYS A 177 6.39 13.69 -8.39
N ALA A 178 7.66 13.29 -8.50
CA ALA A 178 8.57 13.12 -7.36
C ALA A 178 8.85 14.43 -6.60
N ASN A 179 9.03 15.53 -7.33
CA ASN A 179 9.17 16.87 -6.74
C ASN A 179 7.89 17.32 -6.04
N ASN A 180 6.70 17.06 -6.62
CA ASN A 180 5.42 17.34 -5.97
C ASN A 180 5.24 16.53 -4.67
N LEU A 181 5.59 15.24 -4.67
CA LEU A 181 5.60 14.40 -3.46
C LEU A 181 6.59 14.93 -2.41
N LYS A 182 7.83 15.28 -2.80
CA LYS A 182 8.83 15.90 -1.91
C LYS A 182 8.29 17.20 -1.28
N HIS A 183 7.69 18.08 -2.09
CA HIS A 183 7.10 19.33 -1.66
C HIS A 183 5.96 19.11 -0.64
N VAL A 184 4.99 18.26 -0.96
CA VAL A 184 3.84 17.94 -0.08
C VAL A 184 4.29 17.36 1.27
N ILE A 185 5.34 16.55 1.32
CA ILE A 185 5.89 16.04 2.59
C ILE A 185 6.64 17.15 3.35
N ASN A 186 7.45 17.95 2.67
CA ASN A 186 8.17 19.07 3.30
C ASN A 186 7.21 20.09 3.91
N GLU A 187 6.12 20.45 3.22
CA GLU A 187 5.08 21.33 3.76
C GLU A 187 4.37 20.71 4.97
N ALA A 188 4.00 19.43 4.89
CA ALA A 188 3.30 18.72 5.96
C ALA A 188 4.05 18.78 7.31
N TYR A 189 5.38 18.65 7.26
CA TYR A 189 6.30 18.66 8.40
C TYR A 189 7.08 19.97 8.56
N ARG A 190 6.70 21.05 7.85
CA ARG A 190 7.35 22.38 7.92
C ARG A 190 8.89 22.31 7.83
N ILE A 191 9.40 21.44 6.96
CA ILE A 191 10.84 21.24 6.74
C ILE A 191 11.36 22.47 6.00
N ASP A 192 12.30 23.19 6.61
CA ASP A 192 12.92 24.38 6.02
C ASP A 192 13.84 24.00 4.85
N THR A 193 13.32 24.14 3.64
CA THR A 193 14.04 23.94 2.38
C THR A 193 14.95 25.12 2.01
N THR A 194 14.91 26.23 2.76
CA THR A 194 15.75 27.42 2.51
C THR A 194 17.05 27.38 3.30
N ALA A 195 17.03 26.85 4.52
CA ALA A 195 18.24 26.54 5.29
C ALA A 195 19.04 25.36 4.71
N THR A 196 18.39 24.50 3.92
CA THR A 196 19.02 23.36 3.22
C THR A 196 19.18 23.65 1.73
N ALA A 197 19.97 24.68 1.41
CA ALA A 197 20.48 24.96 0.06
C ALA A 197 21.54 23.93 -0.42
N VAL A 198 21.25 22.65 -0.22
CA VAL A 198 21.85 21.53 -0.93
C VAL A 198 20.68 20.74 -1.52
N ASP A 199 20.07 21.36 -2.53
CA ASP A 199 19.08 20.69 -3.37
C ASP A 199 19.83 19.71 -4.27
N ALA A 200 20.27 18.60 -3.66
CA ALA A 200 20.81 17.46 -4.37
C ALA A 200 19.69 16.84 -5.20
N GLN A 201 19.56 17.34 -6.43
CA GLN A 201 18.90 16.63 -7.52
C GLN A 201 19.54 15.24 -7.59
N ALA A 202 18.78 14.23 -7.15
CA ALA A 202 19.19 12.84 -7.04
C ALA A 202 20.56 12.63 -6.33
N THR A 203 20.55 12.49 -5.00
CA THR A 203 21.71 11.96 -4.30
C THR A 203 21.96 10.52 -4.75
N ASP A 204 23.05 10.25 -5.47
CA ASP A 204 23.45 8.87 -5.81
C ASP A 204 23.99 8.09 -4.60
N GLY A 205 23.81 8.59 -3.38
CA GLY A 205 24.18 7.93 -2.12
C GLY A 205 25.62 8.19 -1.67
N VAL A 206 26.41 8.89 -2.48
CA VAL A 206 27.86 9.12 -2.25
C VAL A 206 28.17 10.48 -1.60
N SER A 207 27.24 11.44 -1.63
CA SER A 207 27.46 12.83 -1.16
C SER A 207 27.50 13.03 0.37
N ALA A 208 28.07 12.06 1.11
CA ALA A 208 28.38 12.19 2.53
C ALA A 208 29.72 12.91 2.80
N GLU A 209 30.48 13.25 1.75
CA GLU A 209 31.83 13.83 1.86
C GLU A 209 31.90 15.28 2.38
N MET A 210 30.76 15.97 2.57
CA MET A 210 30.73 17.39 3.01
C MET A 210 30.14 17.63 4.41
N GLY A 211 30.01 16.61 5.26
CA GLY A 211 29.73 16.76 6.70
C GLY A 211 28.35 17.32 7.09
N ALA A 212 27.53 17.77 6.12
CA ALA A 212 26.14 18.15 6.34
C ALA A 212 25.25 16.90 6.47
N PRO A 213 24.25 16.88 7.38
CA PRO A 213 23.28 15.81 7.44
C PRO A 213 22.47 15.77 6.14
N ALA A 214 22.29 14.57 5.57
CA ALA A 214 21.49 14.38 4.37
C ALA A 214 20.03 14.85 4.61
N PRO A 215 19.37 15.47 3.62
CA PRO A 215 18.00 15.93 3.78
C PRO A 215 17.07 14.75 4.09
N LEU A 216 16.04 14.97 4.94
CA LEU A 216 15.13 13.91 5.35
C LEU A 216 14.30 13.36 4.17
N VAL A 217 13.93 14.20 3.21
CA VAL A 217 13.13 13.80 2.03
C VAL A 217 14.00 13.88 0.78
N GLN A 218 14.31 12.71 0.21
CA GLN A 218 15.30 12.54 -0.86
C GLN A 218 14.64 11.95 -2.09
N ILE A 219 14.88 12.55 -3.26
CA ILE A 219 14.60 11.90 -4.54
C ILE A 219 15.78 11.01 -4.88
N GLN A 220 15.49 9.77 -5.23
CA GLN A 220 16.44 8.69 -5.42
C GLN A 220 16.32 8.14 -6.84
N SER A 221 17.46 8.04 -7.51
CA SER A 221 17.61 7.53 -8.87
C SER A 221 17.00 6.13 -9.00
N ALA A 222 15.95 6.01 -9.82
CA ALA A 222 15.39 4.74 -10.24
C ALA A 222 16.30 4.05 -11.27
N ILE A 223 16.26 2.72 -11.28
CA ILE A 223 17.06 1.89 -12.17
C ILE A 223 16.19 1.49 -13.36
N ASN A 224 16.56 1.96 -14.55
CA ASN A 224 15.86 1.64 -15.78
C ASN A 224 16.69 0.63 -16.59
N ALA A 225 16.33 -0.65 -16.48
CA ALA A 225 17.01 -1.74 -17.18
C ALA A 225 16.95 -1.63 -18.71
N GLN A 226 15.91 -1.01 -19.29
CA GLN A 226 15.86 -0.74 -20.73
C GLN A 226 16.91 0.31 -21.17
N ALA A 227 17.30 1.20 -20.27
CA ALA A 227 18.26 2.27 -20.51
C ALA A 227 19.71 1.87 -20.13
N TRP A 228 19.97 0.63 -19.73
CA TRP A 228 21.34 0.14 -19.50
C TRP A 228 22.19 0.27 -20.78
N PRO A 229 23.41 0.84 -20.70
CA PRO A 229 24.24 0.97 -19.50
C PRO A 229 23.97 2.17 -18.58
N ASN A 230 23.14 3.16 -18.96
CA ASN A 230 23.04 4.47 -18.28
C ASN A 230 22.67 4.41 -16.78
N THR A 231 22.09 3.30 -16.30
CA THR A 231 21.77 3.08 -14.87
C THR A 231 22.30 1.73 -14.35
N ILE A 232 23.29 1.13 -15.02
CA ILE A 232 23.78 -0.20 -14.63
C ILE A 232 24.61 -0.17 -13.35
N ASP A 233 25.32 0.93 -13.08
CA ASP A 233 26.15 1.05 -11.87
C ASP A 233 25.31 1.12 -10.59
N LEU A 234 24.13 1.76 -10.66
CA LEU A 234 23.13 1.72 -9.60
C LEU A 234 22.63 0.28 -9.34
N ALA A 235 22.53 -0.55 -10.39
CA ALA A 235 22.13 -1.95 -10.27
C ALA A 235 23.25 -2.84 -9.72
N ASN A 236 24.49 -2.58 -10.12
CA ASN A 236 25.70 -3.20 -9.56
C ASN A 236 25.80 -2.91 -8.06
N ASP A 237 25.61 -1.65 -7.66
CA ASP A 237 25.62 -1.22 -6.27
C ASP A 237 24.51 -1.94 -5.47
N ALA A 238 23.26 -1.84 -5.92
CA ALA A 238 22.08 -2.42 -5.28
C ALA A 238 22.19 -3.93 -5.01
N ALA A 239 22.81 -4.69 -5.91
CA ALA A 239 22.95 -6.15 -5.78
C ALA A 239 24.27 -6.61 -5.14
N ALA A 240 25.26 -5.73 -4.91
CA ALA A 240 26.55 -6.10 -4.34
C ALA A 240 26.46 -6.91 -3.02
N PRO A 241 25.55 -6.62 -2.06
CA PRO A 241 25.43 -7.42 -0.83
C PRO A 241 24.89 -8.84 -1.08
N LEU A 242 24.02 -9.01 -2.06
CA LEU A 242 23.51 -10.32 -2.45
C LEU A 242 24.55 -11.11 -3.25
N GLU A 243 25.29 -10.44 -4.14
CA GLU A 243 26.34 -11.05 -4.96
C GLU A 243 27.53 -11.56 -4.15
N ALA A 244 27.83 -10.92 -3.01
CA ALA A 244 28.84 -11.38 -2.05
C ALA A 244 28.49 -12.73 -1.40
N GLU A 245 27.20 -12.99 -1.15
CA GLU A 245 26.71 -14.24 -0.55
C GLU A 245 26.43 -15.34 -1.59
N ILE A 246 25.88 -14.97 -2.76
CA ILE A 246 25.51 -15.92 -3.81
C ILE A 246 25.62 -15.31 -5.22
N PRO A 247 26.20 -16.03 -6.21
CA PRO A 247 26.28 -15.53 -7.57
C PRO A 247 24.91 -15.19 -8.17
N LEU A 248 24.72 -13.94 -8.63
CA LEU A 248 23.45 -13.43 -9.17
C LEU A 248 22.88 -14.27 -10.32
N LYS A 249 23.75 -14.97 -11.08
CA LYS A 249 23.35 -15.92 -12.12
C LYS A 249 22.43 -17.06 -11.64
N SER A 250 22.35 -17.29 -10.33
CA SER A 250 21.51 -18.32 -9.69
C SER A 250 20.20 -17.78 -9.11
N LEU A 251 19.91 -16.49 -9.32
CA LEU A 251 18.75 -15.78 -8.79
C LEU A 251 17.92 -15.23 -9.96
N TYR A 252 16.63 -15.61 -10.11
CA TYR A 252 15.88 -15.45 -11.37
C TYR A 252 15.95 -14.04 -12.03
N TYR A 253 15.26 -13.02 -11.51
CA TYR A 253 15.30 -11.67 -12.10
C TYR A 253 16.65 -10.96 -11.91
N LEU A 254 17.41 -11.32 -10.88
CA LEU A 254 18.74 -10.75 -10.60
C LEU A 254 19.81 -11.23 -11.61
N ASN A 255 19.60 -12.37 -12.25
CA ASN A 255 20.42 -12.86 -13.36
C ASN A 255 20.38 -11.90 -14.57
N ALA A 256 19.36 -11.05 -14.70
CA ALA A 256 19.30 -10.04 -15.76
C ALA A 256 20.55 -9.12 -15.77
N LEU A 257 21.06 -8.73 -14.60
CA LEU A 257 22.30 -7.95 -14.48
C LEU A 257 23.54 -8.78 -14.84
N ALA A 258 23.61 -10.03 -14.37
CA ALA A 258 24.71 -10.94 -14.68
C ALA A 258 24.79 -11.28 -16.19
N GLN A 259 23.67 -11.26 -16.90
CA GLN A 259 23.62 -11.37 -18.35
C GLN A 259 23.93 -10.03 -19.04
N ALA A 260 23.43 -8.90 -18.53
CA ALA A 260 23.73 -7.57 -19.08
C ALA A 260 25.23 -7.25 -19.06
N ARG A 261 25.94 -7.58 -17.97
CA ARG A 261 27.41 -7.46 -17.88
C ARG A 261 28.17 -8.25 -18.96
N LYS A 262 27.57 -9.29 -19.54
CA LYS A 262 28.13 -10.09 -20.65
C LYS A 262 27.66 -9.63 -22.04
N ASN A 263 26.77 -8.65 -22.09
CA ASN A 263 26.11 -8.15 -23.29
C ASN A 263 26.34 -6.62 -23.39
N ASP A 264 27.62 -6.22 -23.32
CA ASP A 264 28.08 -4.82 -23.38
C ASP A 264 27.36 -3.87 -22.40
N ASN A 265 27.07 -4.35 -21.19
CA ASN A 265 26.30 -3.64 -20.17
C ASN A 265 24.90 -3.21 -20.63
N LYS A 266 24.28 -3.96 -21.55
CA LYS A 266 22.91 -3.73 -22.05
C LYS A 266 22.00 -4.91 -21.70
N LEU A 267 20.73 -4.64 -21.40
CA LEU A 267 19.76 -5.69 -21.12
C LEU A 267 19.54 -6.59 -22.36
N PRO A 268 19.69 -7.93 -22.25
CA PRO A 268 19.46 -8.82 -23.38
C PRO A 268 18.01 -8.85 -23.86
N LYS A 269 17.78 -9.07 -25.17
CA LYS A 269 16.44 -9.06 -25.80
C LYS A 269 15.39 -9.92 -25.09
N GLY A 270 15.78 -11.08 -24.54
CA GLY A 270 14.87 -11.98 -23.81
C GLY A 270 14.25 -11.38 -22.55
N TRP A 271 14.85 -10.34 -21.96
CA TRP A 271 14.32 -9.63 -20.80
C TRP A 271 13.45 -8.43 -21.17
N MET A 272 13.36 -8.02 -22.44
CA MET A 272 12.71 -6.76 -22.81
C MET A 272 11.22 -6.73 -22.43
N GLY A 273 10.50 -7.85 -22.53
CA GLY A 273 9.10 -7.94 -22.11
C GLY A 273 8.86 -7.72 -20.62
N VAL A 274 9.86 -8.04 -19.77
CA VAL A 274 9.79 -7.91 -18.29
C VAL A 274 10.78 -6.88 -17.74
N SER A 275 11.34 -6.05 -18.61
CA SER A 275 12.41 -5.09 -18.31
C SER A 275 12.00 -4.03 -17.28
N HIS A 276 10.71 -3.68 -17.24
CA HIS A 276 10.12 -2.86 -16.18
C HIS A 276 10.23 -3.53 -14.81
N HIS A 277 9.88 -4.82 -14.69
CA HIS A 277 9.98 -5.58 -13.43
C HIS A 277 11.44 -5.73 -12.96
N VAL A 278 12.38 -5.93 -13.89
CA VAL A 278 13.82 -5.90 -13.59
C VAL A 278 14.19 -4.52 -13.00
N GLY A 279 13.85 -3.43 -13.69
CA GLY A 279 14.15 -2.07 -13.22
C GLY A 279 13.55 -1.73 -11.86
N CYS A 280 12.27 -2.06 -11.63
CA CYS A 280 11.60 -1.89 -10.35
C CYS A 280 12.29 -2.68 -9.24
N LEU A 281 12.53 -3.99 -9.43
CA LEU A 281 13.21 -4.82 -8.42
C LEU A 281 14.55 -4.22 -7.99
N TYR A 282 15.38 -3.83 -8.95
CA TYR A 282 16.67 -3.19 -8.67
C TYR A 282 16.50 -1.83 -7.96
N SER A 283 15.50 -1.03 -8.36
CA SER A 283 15.21 0.27 -7.72
C SER A 283 14.86 0.12 -6.24
N HIS A 284 14.03 -0.87 -5.88
CA HIS A 284 13.69 -1.15 -4.49
C HIS A 284 14.86 -1.76 -3.71
N LEU A 285 15.64 -2.68 -4.31
CA LEU A 285 16.87 -3.20 -3.70
C LEU A 285 17.85 -2.08 -3.32
N ARG A 286 18.02 -1.06 -4.19
CA ARG A 286 18.81 0.13 -3.88
C ARG A 286 18.30 0.84 -2.64
N MET A 287 16.98 0.99 -2.46
CA MET A 287 16.40 1.66 -1.29
C MET A 287 16.63 0.86 0.01
N TRP A 288 16.54 -0.48 -0.08
CA TRP A 288 16.79 -1.38 1.05
C TRP A 288 18.27 -1.34 1.45
N GLN A 289 19.18 -1.30 0.47
CA GLN A 289 20.61 -1.13 0.71
C GLN A 289 20.95 0.24 1.31
N LEU A 290 20.34 1.34 0.83
CA LEU A 290 20.53 2.68 1.41
C LEU A 290 20.07 2.72 2.87
N HIS A 291 18.91 2.12 3.19
CA HIS A 291 18.42 1.95 4.56
C HIS A 291 19.43 1.22 5.44
N ALA A 292 19.98 0.08 4.97
CA ALA A 292 20.95 -0.71 5.73
C ALA A 292 22.31 0.01 5.91
N ARG A 293 22.82 0.66 4.84
CA ARG A 293 24.08 1.44 4.89
C ARG A 293 24.00 2.62 5.85
N ALA A 294 22.88 3.34 5.84
CA ALA A 294 22.62 4.45 6.75
C ALA A 294 22.28 4.00 8.18
N LYS A 295 22.07 2.69 8.41
CA LYS A 295 21.61 2.10 9.69
C LYS A 295 20.33 2.75 10.20
N ASN A 296 19.42 3.07 9.28
CA ASN A 296 18.15 3.71 9.60
C ASN A 296 17.31 2.78 10.47
N ALA A 297 16.74 3.28 11.58
CA ALA A 297 15.75 2.51 12.34
C ALA A 297 14.49 2.25 11.51
N TRP A 298 14.06 3.23 10.71
CA TRP A 298 12.97 3.15 9.77
C TRP A 298 13.30 3.93 8.49
N THR A 299 12.77 3.50 7.36
CA THR A 299 12.75 4.31 6.12
C THR A 299 11.36 4.26 5.51
N ILE A 300 10.84 5.40 5.05
CA ILE A 300 9.61 5.49 4.27
C ILE A 300 10.00 5.52 2.80
N ILE A 301 9.41 4.66 1.97
CA ILE A 301 9.74 4.52 0.55
C ILE A 301 8.48 4.73 -0.28
N PHE A 302 8.63 5.56 -1.32
CA PHE A 302 7.59 5.87 -2.30
C PHE A 302 8.08 5.61 -3.71
N GLU A 303 7.19 5.13 -4.58
CA GLU A 303 7.28 5.34 -6.02
C GLU A 303 6.86 6.79 -6.34
N SER A 304 7.25 7.33 -7.49
CA SER A 304 7.02 8.75 -7.85
C SER A 304 5.54 9.18 -7.78
N ASP A 305 4.60 8.28 -8.07
CA ASP A 305 3.15 8.48 -7.99
C ASP A 305 2.51 7.96 -6.69
N GLY A 306 3.31 7.68 -5.67
CA GLY A 306 2.85 7.14 -4.38
C GLY A 306 1.78 7.96 -3.64
N LEU A 307 1.59 9.24 -3.99
CA LEU A 307 0.49 10.06 -3.46
C LEU A 307 -0.91 9.54 -3.86
N TYR A 308 -1.09 9.03 -5.08
CA TYR A 308 -2.44 8.79 -5.64
C TYR A 308 -3.21 7.69 -4.91
N PHE A 309 -2.51 6.74 -4.30
CA PHE A 309 -3.10 5.59 -3.61
C PHE A 309 -2.86 5.62 -2.09
N LEU A 310 -2.43 6.74 -1.51
CA LEU A 310 -1.99 6.78 -0.12
C LEU A 310 -3.17 6.70 0.89
N ALA A 311 -3.19 5.65 1.70
CA ALA A 311 -4.19 5.41 2.73
C ALA A 311 -4.03 6.35 3.94
N VAL A 312 -2.80 6.78 4.20
CA VAL A 312 -2.38 7.67 5.28
C VAL A 312 -2.13 9.07 4.70
N ALA A 313 -2.43 10.16 5.41
CA ALA A 313 -2.08 11.50 4.93
C ALA A 313 -0.57 11.76 5.07
N PRO A 314 0.07 12.59 4.22
CA PRO A 314 1.50 12.90 4.34
C PRO A 314 1.93 13.38 5.74
N TRP A 315 1.12 14.22 6.38
CA TRP A 315 1.35 14.72 7.76
C TRP A 315 1.17 13.67 8.87
N GLN A 316 0.65 12.49 8.55
CA GLN A 316 0.45 11.38 9.48
C GLN A 316 1.56 10.33 9.42
N LEU A 317 2.40 10.33 8.37
CA LEU A 317 3.44 9.31 8.14
C LEU A 317 4.32 9.05 9.37
N GLN A 318 4.89 10.08 10.00
CA GLN A 318 5.73 9.91 11.20
C GLN A 318 4.96 9.21 12.34
N SER A 319 3.66 9.48 12.47
CA SER A 319 2.83 8.83 13.50
C SER A 319 2.62 7.34 13.27
N VAL A 320 2.75 6.84 12.03
CA VAL A 320 2.76 5.40 11.72
C VAL A 320 4.03 4.75 12.27
N VAL A 321 5.17 5.41 12.13
CA VAL A 321 6.45 4.96 12.71
C VAL A 321 6.40 5.00 14.23
N ASP A 322 5.91 6.11 14.81
CA ASP A 322 5.76 6.30 16.25
C ASP A 322 4.77 5.31 16.91
N ASN A 323 3.97 4.57 16.14
CA ASN A 323 3.02 3.55 16.60
C ASN A 323 3.26 2.17 15.93
N ALA A 324 4.44 1.97 15.33
CA ALA A 324 4.78 0.72 14.66
C ALA A 324 4.95 -0.45 15.68
N PRO A 325 4.46 -1.66 15.38
CA PRO A 325 4.77 -2.84 16.18
C PRO A 325 6.28 -3.09 16.25
N SER A 326 6.79 -3.41 17.44
CA SER A 326 8.23 -3.61 17.69
C SER A 326 8.86 -4.73 16.86
N ASN A 327 8.06 -5.68 16.38
CA ASN A 327 8.46 -6.77 15.49
C ASN A 327 8.30 -6.46 14.00
N ALA A 328 7.72 -5.32 13.60
CA ALA A 328 7.37 -5.02 12.22
C ALA A 328 8.61 -4.87 11.34
N ASP A 329 8.58 -5.53 10.18
CA ASP A 329 9.62 -5.43 9.16
C ASP A 329 9.11 -4.57 7.97
N VAL A 330 7.82 -4.61 7.66
CA VAL A 330 7.17 -3.79 6.61
C VAL A 330 5.85 -3.20 7.10
N ILE A 331 5.56 -1.94 6.77
CA ILE A 331 4.23 -1.34 6.90
C ILE A 331 3.80 -0.78 5.55
N PHE A 332 2.78 -1.36 4.91
CA PHE A 332 2.19 -0.81 3.69
C PHE A 332 1.33 0.41 3.99
N LEU A 333 1.40 1.42 3.12
CA LEU A 333 0.69 2.70 3.27
C LEU A 333 -0.33 2.95 2.15
N HIS A 334 -0.42 2.04 1.18
CA HIS A 334 -1.34 2.16 0.05
C HIS A 334 -2.75 1.66 0.41
N LYS A 335 -3.76 2.26 -0.19
CA LYS A 335 -5.17 2.01 0.11
C LYS A 335 -5.58 0.59 -0.30
N LYS A 336 -5.98 -0.22 0.69
CA LYS A 336 -6.64 -1.51 0.46
C LYS A 336 -8.01 -1.56 1.14
N ASP A 337 -9.09 -1.50 0.36
CA ASP A 337 -10.46 -1.59 0.87
C ASP A 337 -10.83 -3.01 1.38
N LEU A 338 -10.15 -4.04 0.86
CA LEU A 338 -10.29 -5.43 1.31
C LEU A 338 -9.53 -5.70 2.62
N HIS A 339 -9.81 -6.86 3.23
CA HIS A 339 -9.09 -7.34 4.41
C HIS A 339 -7.61 -7.56 4.08
N SER A 340 -6.72 -7.12 4.98
CA SER A 340 -5.28 -7.41 4.90
C SER A 340 -4.84 -8.44 5.93
N GLY A 341 -5.54 -8.52 7.06
CA GLY A 341 -5.20 -9.35 8.20
C GLY A 341 -6.04 -8.91 9.40
N GLN A 342 -5.69 -9.43 10.58
CA GLN A 342 -6.36 -9.06 11.84
C GLN A 342 -6.06 -7.61 12.26
N PHE A 343 -6.94 -7.01 13.07
CA PHE A 343 -6.73 -5.69 13.66
C PHE A 343 -5.69 -5.73 14.80
N VAL A 344 -4.85 -4.70 14.88
CA VAL A 344 -3.69 -4.62 15.78
C VAL A 344 -3.78 -3.44 16.75
N ARG A 345 -3.97 -2.22 16.22
CA ARG A 345 -3.94 -0.96 17.01
C ARG A 345 -4.74 0.13 16.31
N GLN A 346 -5.34 1.03 17.08
CA GLN A 346 -5.85 2.32 16.59
C GLN A 346 -5.23 3.47 17.39
N TRP A 347 -5.04 4.64 16.77
CA TRP A 347 -4.52 5.83 17.44
C TRP A 347 -4.99 7.13 16.80
N ARG A 348 -5.03 8.20 17.61
CA ARG A 348 -5.34 9.55 17.11
C ARG A 348 -4.17 10.17 16.37
N THR A 349 -4.51 10.90 15.32
CA THR A 349 -3.65 11.89 14.66
C THR A 349 -4.49 13.14 14.42
N GLY A 350 -4.28 14.17 15.24
CA GLY A 350 -5.24 15.27 15.34
C GLY A 350 -6.66 14.81 15.64
N ASN A 351 -7.60 15.18 14.77
CA ASN A 351 -9.01 14.77 14.83
C ASN A 351 -9.32 13.46 14.09
N GLU A 352 -8.34 12.89 13.39
CA GLU A 352 -8.48 11.63 12.63
C GLU A 352 -8.00 10.41 13.45
N MET A 353 -8.48 9.23 13.06
CA MET A 353 -8.02 7.94 13.58
C MET A 353 -7.28 7.17 12.50
N LEU A 354 -6.10 6.66 12.84
CA LEU A 354 -5.39 5.65 12.07
C LEU A 354 -5.60 4.27 12.69
N TYR A 355 -5.52 3.26 11.82
CA TYR A 355 -5.74 1.86 12.15
C TYR A 355 -4.63 1.00 11.52
N MET A 356 -4.05 0.11 12.32
CA MET A 356 -3.05 -0.88 11.91
C MET A 356 -3.71 -2.26 11.85
N TYR A 357 -3.41 -2.98 10.78
CA TYR A 357 -3.80 -4.38 10.57
C TYR A 357 -2.58 -5.19 10.17
N ASN A 358 -2.62 -6.51 10.36
CA ASN A 358 -1.67 -7.41 9.72
C ASN A 358 -1.83 -7.39 8.19
N TRP A 359 -0.80 -7.87 7.49
CA TRP A 359 -0.78 -8.12 6.06
C TRP A 359 -0.41 -9.59 5.79
N ASP A 360 -1.34 -10.48 6.12
CA ASP A 360 -1.17 -11.94 6.12
C ASP A 360 -2.41 -12.72 5.59
N LYS A 361 -3.36 -11.99 4.99
CA LYS A 361 -4.62 -12.49 4.40
C LYS A 361 -4.92 -11.85 3.05
N VAL A 362 -3.88 -11.45 2.32
CA VAL A 362 -3.95 -10.70 1.08
C VAL A 362 -3.88 -11.62 -0.12
N VAL A 363 -5.06 -11.96 -0.64
CA VAL A 363 -5.22 -12.81 -1.84
C VAL A 363 -4.91 -12.11 -3.18
N GLY A 364 -4.39 -10.87 -3.16
CA GLY A 364 -4.04 -10.12 -4.37
C GLY A 364 -3.56 -8.68 -4.13
N GLY A 365 -2.65 -8.21 -4.98
CA GLY A 365 -2.07 -6.87 -4.92
C GLY A 365 -1.01 -6.66 -6.01
N ALA A 366 -0.94 -5.44 -6.53
CA ALA A 366 0.07 -4.93 -7.46
C ALA A 366 0.24 -3.42 -7.21
N GLY A 367 1.41 -2.85 -7.54
CA GLY A 367 1.82 -1.47 -7.29
C GLY A 367 2.37 -1.24 -5.87
N LEU A 368 3.70 -1.09 -5.75
CA LEU A 368 4.40 -0.88 -4.47
C LEU A 368 4.52 0.62 -4.11
N SER A 369 3.43 1.35 -4.37
CA SER A 369 3.36 2.82 -4.39
C SER A 369 3.89 3.53 -3.15
N ALA A 370 3.62 3.00 -1.95
CA ALA A 370 4.12 3.53 -0.68
C ALA A 370 4.16 2.47 0.43
N TYR A 371 5.30 2.38 1.12
CA TYR A 371 5.52 1.48 2.25
C TYR A 371 6.64 1.99 3.17
N MET A 372 6.75 1.41 4.36
CA MET A 372 7.83 1.65 5.32
C MET A 372 8.58 0.33 5.56
N ILE A 373 9.89 0.42 5.80
CA ILE A 373 10.72 -0.72 6.22
C ILE A 373 11.36 -0.45 7.57
N GLY A 374 11.26 -1.46 8.45
CA GLY A 374 11.82 -1.46 9.80
C GLY A 374 13.25 -2.00 9.87
N PRO A 375 13.89 -1.98 11.05
CA PRO A 375 15.35 -2.08 11.17
C PRO A 375 15.93 -3.45 10.81
N ARG A 376 15.11 -4.50 10.82
CA ARG A 376 15.51 -5.88 10.48
C ARG A 376 15.18 -6.27 9.04
N PHE A 377 14.50 -5.39 8.30
CA PHE A 377 13.93 -5.72 7.00
C PHE A 377 14.98 -6.21 6.00
N THR A 378 16.07 -5.45 5.83
CA THR A 378 17.07 -5.73 4.78
C THR A 378 17.83 -7.04 5.04
N GLU A 379 18.07 -7.38 6.30
CA GLU A 379 18.67 -8.66 6.67
C GLU A 379 17.74 -9.84 6.33
N LYS A 380 16.47 -9.76 6.74
CA LYS A 380 15.48 -10.81 6.47
C LYS A 380 15.22 -10.99 4.98
N ILE A 381 14.96 -9.90 4.25
CA ILE A 381 14.60 -9.99 2.83
C ILE A 381 15.76 -10.54 1.98
N ASN A 382 17.01 -10.23 2.34
CA ASN A 382 18.17 -10.81 1.65
C ASN A 382 18.29 -12.32 1.90
N LYS A 383 18.03 -12.79 3.13
CA LYS A 383 17.96 -14.24 3.42
C LYS A 383 16.87 -14.93 2.60
N GLU A 384 15.70 -14.32 2.49
CA GLU A 384 14.62 -14.84 1.63
C GLU A 384 15.02 -14.89 0.16
N ILE A 385 15.61 -13.83 -0.41
CA ILE A 385 16.06 -13.81 -1.80
C ILE A 385 17.07 -14.94 -2.09
N ILE A 386 18.01 -15.18 -1.17
CA ILE A 386 18.99 -16.25 -1.28
C ILE A 386 18.31 -17.63 -1.17
N GLY A 387 17.44 -17.81 -0.17
CA GLY A 387 16.73 -19.07 0.08
C GLY A 387 15.79 -19.48 -1.05
N TRP A 388 15.04 -18.52 -1.61
CA TRP A 388 14.07 -18.72 -2.70
C TRP A 388 14.69 -18.73 -4.10
N ARG A 389 16.01 -18.61 -4.23
CA ARG A 389 16.73 -18.50 -5.52
C ARG A 389 16.23 -17.33 -6.37
N GLY A 390 15.96 -16.19 -5.71
CA GLY A 390 15.66 -14.90 -6.32
C GLY A 390 14.44 -14.21 -5.73
N ALA A 391 14.24 -12.98 -6.20
CA ALA A 391 12.96 -12.28 -6.11
C ALA A 391 12.18 -12.40 -7.42
N ASP A 392 10.90 -12.07 -7.37
CA ASP A 392 9.97 -11.97 -8.51
C ASP A 392 9.58 -10.48 -8.71
N MET A 393 8.50 -10.17 -9.44
CA MET A 393 7.90 -8.82 -9.56
C MET A 393 7.71 -8.21 -8.16
N VAL A 394 8.53 -7.21 -7.82
CA VAL A 394 8.82 -6.85 -6.41
C VAL A 394 7.59 -6.45 -5.60
N ASP A 395 6.59 -5.86 -6.25
CA ASP A 395 5.32 -5.47 -5.66
C ASP A 395 4.48 -6.69 -5.24
N ALA A 396 4.13 -7.55 -6.18
CA ALA A 396 3.34 -8.76 -5.92
C ALA A 396 4.14 -9.79 -5.11
N TRP A 397 5.45 -9.88 -5.30
CA TRP A 397 6.34 -10.76 -4.55
C TRP A 397 6.41 -10.38 -3.07
N LEU A 398 6.68 -9.11 -2.76
CA LEU A 398 6.72 -8.63 -1.38
C LEU A 398 5.34 -8.79 -0.73
N MET A 399 4.28 -8.28 -1.38
CA MET A 399 2.92 -8.32 -0.83
C MET A 399 2.33 -9.72 -0.67
N LEU A 400 2.59 -10.66 -1.59
CA LEU A 400 1.86 -11.94 -1.69
C LEU A 400 2.72 -13.20 -1.47
N LYS A 401 4.05 -13.07 -1.45
CA LYS A 401 4.96 -14.21 -1.20
C LYS A 401 5.78 -14.03 0.08
N MET A 402 6.21 -12.81 0.39
CA MET A 402 6.98 -12.51 1.59
C MET A 402 6.07 -12.22 2.80
N CYS A 403 4.97 -11.49 2.59
CA CYS A 403 4.06 -11.11 3.67
C CYS A 403 2.87 -12.08 3.87
N ASP A 404 2.18 -12.49 2.80
CA ASP A 404 0.93 -13.28 2.89
C ASP A 404 1.15 -14.75 3.32
N LYS A 405 2.24 -15.37 2.87
CA LYS A 405 2.50 -16.80 3.10
C LYS A 405 3.14 -17.08 4.46
N LYS A 406 2.30 -17.27 5.48
CA LYS A 406 2.67 -17.98 6.71
C LYS A 406 3.10 -19.43 6.41
N ASP A 407 4.01 -19.97 7.22
CA ASP A 407 4.68 -21.27 7.02
C ASP A 407 3.73 -22.41 6.58
N SER A 408 4.03 -23.04 5.43
CA SER A 408 3.40 -24.29 5.02
C SER A 408 4.13 -25.51 5.59
N GLY A 409 4.39 -25.53 6.89
CA GLY A 409 4.85 -26.69 7.68
C GLY A 409 6.26 -27.26 7.43
N ASP A 410 6.80 -27.16 6.21
CA ASP A 410 8.04 -27.84 5.80
C ASP A 410 9.33 -27.05 6.12
N TYR A 411 9.20 -25.73 6.33
CA TYR A 411 10.27 -24.84 6.76
C TYR A 411 10.09 -24.48 8.24
N ASN A 412 11.20 -24.29 8.95
CA ASN A 412 11.18 -23.82 10.34
C ASN A 412 11.04 -22.29 10.44
N ASP A 413 10.96 -21.61 9.30
CA ASP A 413 11.27 -20.20 9.13
C ASP A 413 10.03 -19.33 9.37
N ALA A 414 9.72 -19.18 10.67
CA ALA A 414 8.59 -18.40 11.17
C ALA A 414 8.53 -17.00 10.52
N HIS A 415 7.46 -16.75 9.77
CA HIS A 415 7.10 -15.46 9.18
C HIS A 415 8.27 -14.72 8.52
N ARG A 416 8.55 -15.07 7.26
CA ARG A 416 9.54 -14.44 6.35
C ARG A 416 9.72 -12.93 6.59
N LEU A 417 8.59 -12.21 6.65
CA LEU A 417 8.51 -10.83 7.14
C LEU A 417 7.24 -10.63 7.99
N ASN A 418 7.36 -9.85 9.07
CA ASN A 418 6.21 -9.34 9.82
C ASN A 418 5.68 -8.08 9.12
N CYS A 419 4.64 -8.25 8.32
CA CYS A 419 4.07 -7.19 7.50
C CYS A 419 2.74 -6.68 8.07
N TYR A 420 2.60 -5.36 8.05
CA TYR A 420 1.44 -4.62 8.54
C TYR A 420 0.93 -3.65 7.47
N HIS A 421 -0.22 -3.04 7.73
CA HIS A 421 -0.80 -2.00 6.89
C HIS A 421 -1.53 -0.97 7.73
N ALA A 422 -1.18 0.29 7.50
CA ALA A 422 -1.76 1.45 8.16
C ALA A 422 -2.70 2.18 7.19
N GLN A 423 -3.89 2.54 7.66
CA GLN A 423 -4.86 3.32 6.87
C GLN A 423 -5.65 4.30 7.72
N ARG A 424 -6.12 5.40 7.09
CA ARG A 424 -7.21 6.22 7.61
C ARG A 424 -8.53 5.46 7.52
N ASN A 425 -9.39 5.68 8.51
CA ASN A 425 -10.70 5.04 8.71
C ASN A 425 -10.62 3.55 9.06
N ALA A 426 -11.55 3.12 9.92
CA ALA A 426 -11.76 1.73 10.24
C ALA A 426 -12.24 0.96 9.01
N LYS A 427 -11.61 -0.19 8.69
CA LYS A 427 -12.22 -1.20 7.81
C LYS A 427 -13.59 -1.64 8.38
N PRO A 428 -14.61 -1.92 7.55
CA PRO A 428 -15.89 -2.45 8.02
C PRO A 428 -15.71 -3.74 8.83
N LYS A 429 -16.46 -3.91 9.93
CA LYS A 429 -16.30 -5.07 10.86
C LYS A 429 -16.46 -6.42 10.13
N HIS A 430 -17.36 -6.51 9.14
CA HIS A 430 -17.55 -7.71 8.29
C HIS A 430 -16.40 -8.00 7.31
N ASN A 431 -15.43 -7.10 7.17
CA ASN A 431 -14.20 -7.26 6.39
C ASN A 431 -12.97 -7.48 7.29
N ILE A 432 -13.15 -7.98 8.52
CA ILE A 432 -12.04 -8.30 9.43
C ILE A 432 -12.32 -9.66 10.07
N GLY A 433 -11.37 -10.58 9.94
CA GLY A 433 -11.40 -11.86 10.65
C GLY A 433 -10.70 -11.78 12.01
N GLY A 434 -10.66 -12.92 12.69
CA GLY A 434 -9.98 -13.06 13.98
C GLY A 434 -10.55 -12.16 15.08
N TYR A 435 -9.74 -11.85 16.10
CA TYR A 435 -10.19 -11.01 17.21
C TYR A 435 -10.39 -9.55 16.76
N LEU A 436 -11.47 -8.94 17.26
CA LEU A 436 -11.82 -7.54 17.03
C LEU A 436 -12.49 -7.00 18.30
N PRO A 437 -11.90 -6.02 18.99
CA PRO A 437 -12.47 -5.46 20.22
C PRO A 437 -13.83 -4.80 20.00
N GLU A 438 -14.68 -4.75 21.03
CA GLU A 438 -16.01 -4.13 20.92
C GLU A 438 -15.93 -2.64 20.55
N TRP A 439 -14.96 -1.94 21.18
CA TRP A 439 -14.68 -0.52 20.98
C TRP A 439 -14.11 -0.16 19.61
N TYR A 440 -13.68 -1.16 18.81
CA TYR A 440 -13.08 -0.94 17.49
C TYR A 440 -13.97 -0.09 16.58
N GLY A 441 -13.42 1.04 16.11
CA GLY A 441 -14.10 1.98 15.21
C GLY A 441 -15.28 2.74 15.83
N VAL A 442 -15.54 2.55 17.13
CA VAL A 442 -16.59 3.24 17.91
C VAL A 442 -15.95 4.26 18.86
N ASP A 443 -14.99 3.80 19.67
CA ASP A 443 -14.15 4.67 20.48
C ASP A 443 -13.07 5.32 19.61
N LYS A 444 -12.69 6.56 19.94
CA LYS A 444 -11.57 7.30 19.36
C LYS A 444 -10.35 7.32 20.30
N SER A 445 -10.24 6.44 21.28
CA SER A 445 -9.04 6.33 22.12
C SER A 445 -7.88 5.66 21.39
N THR A 446 -6.64 5.98 21.78
CA THR A 446 -5.43 5.31 21.29
C THR A 446 -5.22 4.03 22.09
N ARG A 447 -5.36 2.86 21.44
CA ARG A 447 -5.30 1.54 22.07
C ARG A 447 -4.80 0.47 21.11
N TRP A 448 -3.98 -0.44 21.65
CA TRP A 448 -3.75 -1.78 21.09
C TRP A 448 -5.02 -2.63 21.19
N THR A 449 -5.06 -3.75 20.47
CA THR A 449 -5.94 -4.87 20.81
C THR A 449 -5.73 -5.30 22.28
N ASP A 450 -6.82 -5.71 22.94
CA ASP A 450 -6.92 -5.94 24.39
C ASP A 450 -7.08 -7.42 24.79
N ASN A 451 -7.10 -8.34 23.82
CA ASN A 451 -7.01 -9.78 24.05
C ASN A 451 -5.89 -10.40 23.20
N TRP A 452 -4.67 -10.42 23.73
CA TRP A 452 -3.48 -10.90 23.02
C TRP A 452 -3.43 -12.42 22.89
N ALA A 453 -3.88 -13.18 23.89
CA ALA A 453 -4.04 -14.63 23.82
C ALA A 453 -4.96 -15.05 22.66
N GLN A 454 -6.15 -14.44 22.55
CA GLN A 454 -7.07 -14.70 21.44
C GLN A 454 -6.50 -14.16 20.11
N TYR A 455 -5.74 -13.06 20.13
CA TYR A 455 -5.06 -12.55 18.94
C TYR A 455 -4.06 -13.59 18.39
N VAL A 456 -3.14 -14.10 19.21
CA VAL A 456 -2.14 -15.10 18.82
C VAL A 456 -2.82 -16.39 18.34
N ALA A 457 -3.87 -16.86 19.02
CA ALA A 457 -4.60 -18.05 18.63
C ALA A 457 -5.21 -17.95 17.22
N ASN A 458 -5.79 -16.80 16.85
CA ASN A 458 -6.32 -16.56 15.51
C ASN A 458 -5.20 -16.46 14.45
N GLU A 459 -4.10 -15.79 14.80
CA GLU A 459 -2.96 -15.58 13.91
C GLU A 459 -2.21 -16.88 13.58
N GLN A 460 -2.16 -17.83 14.53
CA GLN A 460 -1.58 -19.17 14.36
C GLN A 460 -2.56 -20.15 13.69
N ARG A 461 -3.88 -19.96 13.83
CA ARG A 461 -4.93 -20.85 13.31
C ARG A 461 -5.86 -20.12 12.36
N ASP A 462 -5.51 -20.13 11.08
CA ASP A 462 -6.26 -19.45 9.99
C ASP A 462 -7.76 -19.80 9.95
N VAL A 463 -8.15 -21.00 10.41
CA VAL A 463 -9.56 -21.40 10.58
C VAL A 463 -10.30 -20.47 11.54
N LEU A 464 -9.74 -20.17 12.73
CA LEU A 464 -10.37 -19.27 13.71
C LEU A 464 -10.53 -17.85 13.14
N TYR A 465 -9.51 -17.38 12.41
CA TYR A 465 -9.59 -16.09 11.71
C TYR A 465 -10.75 -16.07 10.70
N ARG A 466 -10.90 -17.13 9.90
CA ARG A 466 -11.96 -17.26 8.89
C ARG A 466 -13.35 -17.44 9.49
N ASP A 467 -13.49 -18.19 10.59
CA ASP A 467 -14.76 -18.41 11.25
C ASP A 467 -15.32 -17.09 11.80
N ALA A 468 -14.48 -16.28 12.46
CA ALA A 468 -14.85 -14.94 12.90
C ALA A 468 -15.19 -13.99 11.74
N LEU A 469 -14.47 -14.08 10.61
CA LEU A 469 -14.79 -13.31 9.40
C LEU A 469 -16.15 -13.72 8.81
N ASN A 470 -16.43 -15.02 8.76
CA ASN A 470 -17.66 -15.57 8.20
C ASN A 470 -18.88 -15.28 9.08
N ALA A 471 -18.75 -15.33 10.41
CA ALA A 471 -19.78 -14.92 11.35
C ALA A 471 -20.20 -13.46 11.12
N ARG A 472 -19.23 -12.52 11.16
CA ARG A 472 -19.50 -11.08 10.93
C ARG A 472 -20.06 -10.77 9.54
N LYS A 473 -19.67 -11.54 8.50
CA LYS A 473 -20.29 -11.45 7.17
C LYS A 473 -21.73 -11.95 7.17
N SER A 474 -22.04 -13.02 7.89
CA SER A 474 -23.39 -13.56 8.01
C SER A 474 -24.32 -12.54 8.67
N GLU A 475 -23.91 -11.99 9.82
CA GLU A 475 -24.61 -10.92 10.55
C GLU A 475 -24.90 -9.71 9.64
N TYR A 476 -23.87 -9.20 8.97
CA TYR A 476 -24.03 -8.08 8.03
C TYR A 476 -24.96 -8.40 6.85
N ASN A 477 -24.92 -9.63 6.31
CA ASN A 477 -25.81 -10.02 5.22
C ASN A 477 -27.28 -10.07 5.67
N VAL A 478 -27.57 -10.47 6.91
CA VAL A 478 -28.91 -10.40 7.52
C VAL A 478 -29.35 -8.94 7.66
N GLU A 479 -28.52 -8.08 8.27
CA GLU A 479 -28.79 -6.65 8.43
C GLU A 479 -29.09 -5.96 7.08
N GLN A 480 -28.28 -6.24 6.05
CA GLN A 480 -28.51 -5.68 4.71
C GLN A 480 -29.76 -6.22 4.03
N ALA A 481 -30.19 -7.45 4.33
CA ALA A 481 -31.45 -7.99 3.84
C ALA A 481 -32.65 -7.26 4.47
N GLU A 482 -32.65 -7.05 5.78
CA GLU A 482 -33.67 -6.29 6.52
C GLU A 482 -33.76 -4.83 6.03
N ILE A 483 -32.62 -4.15 5.92
CA ILE A 483 -32.55 -2.77 5.40
C ILE A 483 -33.12 -2.70 3.96
N LYS A 484 -32.86 -3.71 3.13
CA LYS A 484 -33.38 -3.80 1.76
C LYS A 484 -34.90 -4.03 1.73
N GLU A 485 -35.43 -4.81 2.66
CA GLU A 485 -36.87 -5.02 2.84
C GLU A 485 -37.57 -3.76 3.34
N GLN A 486 -37.07 -3.11 4.39
CA GLN A 486 -37.58 -1.83 4.88
C GLN A 486 -37.61 -0.76 3.77
N LYS A 487 -36.53 -0.66 2.96
CA LYS A 487 -36.48 0.23 1.79
C LYS A 487 -37.49 -0.13 0.70
N ARG A 488 -37.85 -1.41 0.53
CA ARG A 488 -38.92 -1.85 -0.39
C ARG A 488 -40.30 -1.47 0.15
N ALA A 489 -40.57 -1.72 1.44
CA ALA A 489 -41.81 -1.37 2.11
C ALA A 489 -42.07 0.15 2.07
N ALA A 490 -41.07 0.97 2.40
CA ALA A 490 -41.15 2.42 2.33
C ALA A 490 -41.49 2.92 0.91
N ARG A 491 -40.83 2.37 -0.13
CA ARG A 491 -41.12 2.71 -1.53
C ARG A 491 -42.55 2.30 -1.96
N ALA A 492 -43.02 1.14 -1.49
CA ALA A 492 -44.38 0.68 -1.76
C ALA A 492 -45.42 1.60 -1.09
N ALA A 493 -45.20 2.00 0.17
CA ALA A 493 -46.05 2.95 0.88
C ALA A 493 -46.07 4.33 0.20
N THR A 494 -44.91 4.87 -0.22
CA THR A 494 -44.84 6.13 -0.98
C THR A 494 -45.60 6.06 -2.30
N ARG A 495 -45.53 4.93 -3.01
CA ARG A 495 -46.29 4.71 -4.24
C ARG A 495 -47.79 4.66 -3.97
N ALA A 496 -48.24 3.89 -2.99
CA ALA A 496 -49.65 3.80 -2.61
C ALA A 496 -50.23 5.16 -2.18
N ALA A 497 -49.46 5.99 -1.47
CA ALA A 497 -49.87 7.35 -1.13
C ALA A 497 -50.03 8.25 -2.38
N ARG A 498 -49.09 8.19 -3.33
CA ARG A 498 -49.18 8.92 -4.61
C ARG A 498 -50.37 8.46 -5.45
N ASP A 499 -50.63 7.16 -5.50
CA ASP A 499 -51.74 6.60 -6.27
C ASP A 499 -53.09 6.99 -5.65
N ARG A 500 -53.20 7.09 -4.31
CA ARG A 500 -54.38 7.66 -3.62
C ARG A 500 -54.59 9.14 -3.93
N MET A 501 -53.55 9.98 -3.93
CA MET A 501 -53.70 11.40 -4.28
C MET A 501 -54.24 11.58 -5.70
N ARG A 502 -53.70 10.83 -6.67
CA ARG A 502 -54.20 10.82 -8.06
C ARG A 502 -55.64 10.34 -8.21
N ALA A 503 -56.10 9.46 -7.33
CA ALA A 503 -57.50 9.03 -7.31
C ALA A 503 -58.44 10.15 -6.82
N HIS A 504 -57.99 10.99 -5.88
CA HIS A 504 -58.76 12.15 -5.40
C HIS A 504 -58.74 13.33 -6.38
N GLU A 505 -57.66 13.54 -7.14
CA GLU A 505 -57.58 14.57 -8.20
C GLU A 505 -58.51 14.28 -9.40
N ASN A 506 -58.87 13.00 -9.63
CA ASN A 506 -59.71 12.58 -10.75
C ASN A 506 -61.23 12.49 -10.41
N ILE A 507 -61.69 13.12 -9.32
CA ILE A 507 -63.13 13.23 -9.04
C ILE A 507 -63.73 14.26 -10.00
N PRO A 508 -64.65 13.88 -10.92
CA PRO A 508 -65.20 14.82 -11.88
C PRO A 508 -66.10 15.85 -11.19
N ALA A 509 -65.94 17.13 -11.56
CA ALA A 509 -66.78 18.23 -11.09
C ALA A 509 -68.20 18.13 -11.66
N GLY A 510 -69.01 17.20 -11.14
CA GLY A 510 -70.22 16.69 -11.78
C GLY A 510 -71.39 16.37 -10.84
N SER A 511 -71.54 17.09 -9.72
CA SER A 511 -72.71 16.98 -8.85
C SER A 511 -73.29 18.36 -8.46
N LYS A 512 -73.76 19.12 -9.46
CA LYS A 512 -74.68 20.24 -9.19
C LYS A 512 -76.01 19.68 -8.67
N SER A 513 -76.54 20.29 -7.63
CA SER A 513 -77.71 19.83 -6.89
C SER A 513 -78.99 19.79 -7.71
N ALA A 514 -79.73 18.69 -7.61
CA ALA A 514 -81.15 18.66 -7.96
C ALA A 514 -81.96 19.11 -6.74
N THR A 515 -82.38 20.38 -6.73
CA THR A 515 -83.35 20.90 -5.75
C THR A 515 -84.72 20.26 -5.96
N ALA A 516 -85.21 19.53 -4.96
CA ALA A 516 -86.56 18.95 -4.99
C ALA A 516 -87.64 20.06 -4.89
N LYS A 517 -88.64 20.00 -5.77
CA LYS A 517 -89.89 20.77 -5.64
C LYS A 517 -90.81 20.07 -4.63
N PRO A 518 -91.53 20.79 -3.76
CA PRO A 518 -92.63 20.23 -2.99
C PRO A 518 -93.82 19.96 -3.92
N ALA A 519 -94.49 18.82 -3.74
CA ALA A 519 -95.75 18.50 -4.41
C ALA A 519 -96.93 18.86 -3.52
N SER A 520 -97.95 19.47 -4.12
CA SER A 520 -99.22 19.83 -3.47
C SER A 520 -100.33 18.89 -3.94
N THR A 521 -100.87 18.08 -3.02
CA THR A 521 -102.30 17.75 -2.79
C THR A 521 -102.37 16.59 -1.80
#